data_AF-A0A087VX50-F1
#
_entry.id   AF-A0A087VX50-F1
#
_cell.length_a   1.000
_cell.length_b   1.000
_cell.length_c   1.000
_cell.angle_alpha   90.00
_cell.angle_beta   90.00
_cell.angle_gamma   90.00
#
_symmetry.space_group_name_H-M   'P 1'
#
loop_
_entity.id
_entity.type
_entity.pdbx_description
1 polymer ?
#
loop_
_entity_poly.entity_id
_entity_poly.type
_entity_poly.pdbx_seq_one_letter_code
_entity_poly.pdbx_strand_id
1 'polypeptide(L)'
;MNNHIKMDLEADIVVAPLTITSDRERVVDFTTPFMEFGLSVMYQKMDRPHPDPLSFMEPLSTEIWMCISFAYLGVSVVLFLVSRLSPSEWGAPLNKSKTPTDPNLEGDEGDGAVDTSHTDSIFSIFNSFWFALSTFVQQGGDIVPRSLSGRIVGGAWWFFTLIIVSSYTANLAAYLTVERMTNPIQSYEDLARQSKVKYGIIKSGSTRNFFEKSSIKIFQQMWKFMEANPEALAPTVKAGVERVINSNKDYAFILESTMNEYFNQRRPCTTIKVRDS
;
A
#
# COMPACT_ATOMS: atom_id res chain seq x y z
N MET A 1 -30.86 8.54 -55.78
CA MET A 1 -31.96 8.91 -54.87
C MET A 1 -31.35 9.63 -53.67
N ASN A 2 -31.25 10.96 -53.74
CA ASN A 2 -30.76 11.77 -52.62
C ASN A 2 -31.91 11.95 -51.63
N ASN A 3 -31.87 11.24 -50.51
CA ASN A 3 -32.70 11.56 -49.37
C ASN A 3 -32.15 12.85 -48.75
N HIS A 4 -32.62 14.00 -49.23
CA HIS A 4 -32.46 15.25 -48.49
C HIS A 4 -33.24 15.11 -47.19
N ILE A 5 -32.52 14.93 -46.09
CA ILE A 5 -33.06 15.03 -44.73
C ILE A 5 -33.53 16.47 -44.58
N LYS A 6 -34.85 16.70 -44.67
CA LYS A 6 -35.44 18.00 -44.36
C LYS A 6 -35.48 18.12 -42.84
N MET A 7 -34.79 19.12 -42.31
CA MET A 7 -34.95 19.55 -40.92
C MET A 7 -36.05 20.62 -40.91
N ASP A 8 -37.07 20.42 -40.08
CA ASP A 8 -38.14 21.39 -39.91
C ASP A 8 -37.58 22.57 -39.09
N LEU A 9 -37.63 23.78 -39.67
CA LEU A 9 -37.09 25.01 -39.08
C LEU A 9 -38.05 25.54 -37.99
N GLU A 10 -38.02 24.91 -36.82
CA GLU A 10 -38.80 25.36 -35.64
C GLU A 10 -38.04 26.36 -34.76
N ALA A 11 -36.71 26.46 -34.89
CA ALA A 11 -35.86 27.35 -34.09
C ALA A 11 -34.72 27.95 -34.93
N ASP A 12 -34.40 29.23 -34.67
CA ASP A 12 -33.34 29.97 -35.40
C ASP A 12 -31.93 29.71 -34.85
N ILE A 13 -31.80 29.51 -33.53
CA ILE A 13 -30.54 29.20 -32.86
C ILE A 13 -30.78 28.29 -31.66
N VAL A 14 -29.87 27.34 -31.44
CA VAL A 14 -29.90 26.43 -30.29
C VAL A 14 -28.67 26.65 -29.43
N VAL A 15 -28.88 27.06 -28.17
CA VAL A 15 -27.83 27.16 -27.16
C VAL A 15 -28.04 26.04 -26.14
N ALA A 16 -27.33 24.93 -26.33
CA ALA A 16 -27.47 23.72 -25.54
C ALA A 16 -26.13 22.96 -25.46
N PRO A 17 -25.96 22.05 -24.48
CA PRO A 17 -24.83 21.12 -24.46
C PRO A 17 -25.01 20.07 -25.57
N LEU A 18 -24.68 20.46 -26.80
CA LEU A 18 -24.84 19.64 -27.99
C LEU A 18 -23.47 19.21 -28.53
N THR A 19 -23.19 17.91 -28.50
CA THR A 19 -21.97 17.36 -29.08
C THR A 19 -21.94 17.59 -30.60
N ILE A 20 -20.86 18.20 -31.10
CA ILE A 20 -20.59 18.32 -32.53
C ILE A 20 -20.20 16.94 -33.07
N THR A 21 -20.89 16.46 -34.11
CA THR A 21 -20.63 15.15 -34.74
C THR A 21 -20.77 15.29 -36.25
N SER A 22 -20.03 14.46 -37.01
CA SER A 22 -20.06 14.52 -38.48
C SER A 22 -21.48 14.37 -39.07
N ASP A 23 -22.33 13.52 -38.47
CA ASP A 23 -23.71 13.36 -38.95
C ASP A 23 -24.58 14.60 -38.71
N ARG A 24 -24.32 15.36 -37.64
CA ARG A 24 -25.04 16.61 -37.32
C ARG A 24 -24.55 17.78 -38.15
N GLU A 25 -23.25 17.88 -38.37
CA GLU A 25 -22.63 18.92 -39.19
C GLU A 25 -23.09 18.87 -40.66
N ARG A 26 -23.58 17.71 -41.14
CA ARG A 26 -24.18 17.58 -42.48
C ARG A 26 -25.54 18.26 -42.62
N VAL A 27 -26.23 18.54 -41.51
CA VAL A 27 -27.60 19.07 -41.52
C VAL A 27 -27.73 20.43 -40.84
N VAL A 28 -26.78 20.81 -39.97
CA VAL A 28 -26.73 22.11 -39.29
C VAL A 28 -25.29 22.62 -39.19
N ASP A 29 -25.13 23.94 -39.21
CA ASP A 29 -23.85 24.60 -38.99
C ASP A 29 -23.57 24.79 -37.48
N PHE A 30 -22.31 24.64 -37.09
CA PHE A 30 -21.84 24.87 -35.72
C PHE A 30 -20.85 26.02 -35.66
N THR A 31 -20.79 26.72 -34.53
CA THR A 31 -19.71 27.65 -34.22
C THR A 31 -18.44 26.89 -33.78
N THR A 32 -17.35 27.61 -33.57
CA THR A 32 -16.16 27.04 -32.92
C THR A 32 -16.52 26.54 -31.52
N PRO A 33 -16.07 25.33 -31.12
CA PRO A 33 -16.39 24.77 -29.82
C PRO A 33 -15.88 25.69 -28.70
N PHE A 34 -16.74 25.98 -27.72
CA PHE A 34 -16.39 26.80 -26.56
C PHE A 34 -15.86 25.97 -25.37
N MET A 35 -16.04 24.64 -25.42
CA MET A 35 -15.64 23.71 -24.36
C MET A 35 -15.24 22.37 -24.98
N GLU A 36 -14.06 21.89 -24.61
CA GLU A 36 -13.56 20.56 -25.00
C GLU A 36 -13.84 19.54 -23.91
N PHE A 37 -14.30 18.35 -24.29
CA PHE A 37 -14.51 17.23 -23.39
C PHE A 37 -14.30 15.90 -24.10
N GLY A 38 -14.06 14.87 -23.30
CA GLY A 38 -13.96 13.48 -23.78
C GLY A 38 -14.93 12.57 -23.06
N LEU A 39 -14.96 11.30 -23.47
CA LEU A 39 -15.59 10.26 -22.65
C LEU A 39 -14.73 10.01 -21.42
N SER A 40 -15.37 9.62 -20.33
CA SER A 40 -14.73 9.26 -19.07
C SER A 40 -15.52 8.16 -18.38
N VAL A 41 -14.86 7.37 -17.56
CA VAL A 41 -15.52 6.34 -16.75
C VAL A 41 -15.75 6.90 -15.35
N MET A 42 -16.99 6.85 -14.90
CA MET A 42 -17.36 7.06 -13.51
C MET A 42 -17.50 5.72 -12.81
N TYR A 43 -16.86 5.62 -11.66
CA TYR A 43 -16.90 4.44 -10.81
C TYR A 43 -17.06 4.83 -9.35
N GLN A 44 -17.52 3.91 -8.51
CA GLN A 44 -17.64 4.16 -7.08
C GLN A 44 -16.24 4.15 -6.44
N LYS A 45 -15.98 5.13 -5.57
CA LYS A 45 -14.76 5.21 -4.78
C LYS A 45 -14.64 3.94 -3.94
N MET A 46 -13.45 3.34 -3.92
CA MET A 46 -13.20 2.22 -3.04
C MET A 46 -13.22 2.67 -1.58
N ASP A 47 -13.81 1.81 -0.73
CA ASP A 47 -13.72 2.01 0.72
C ASP A 47 -12.29 1.83 1.16
N ARG A 48 -11.95 2.48 2.26
CA ARG A 48 -10.67 2.32 2.92
C ARG A 48 -10.54 0.84 3.31
N PRO A 49 -9.52 0.10 2.80
CA PRO A 49 -9.31 -1.25 3.29
C PRO A 49 -9.12 -1.18 4.81
N HIS A 50 -9.79 -2.08 5.52
CA HIS A 50 -9.53 -2.20 6.95
C HIS A 50 -8.05 -2.59 7.13
N PRO A 51 -7.32 -1.92 8.03
CA PRO A 51 -5.93 -2.26 8.27
C PRO A 51 -5.88 -3.70 8.80
N ASP A 52 -5.19 -4.57 8.07
CA ASP A 52 -4.94 -5.93 8.55
C ASP A 52 -4.15 -5.86 9.87
N PRO A 53 -4.40 -6.78 10.83
CA PRO A 53 -3.68 -6.78 12.11
C PRO A 53 -2.15 -6.85 11.98
N LEU A 54 -1.64 -7.33 10.84
CA LEU A 54 -0.21 -7.44 10.52
C LEU A 54 0.30 -6.30 9.62
N SER A 55 -0.51 -5.27 9.35
CA SER A 55 -0.13 -4.11 8.53
C SER A 55 1.09 -3.36 9.10
N PHE A 56 1.40 -3.52 10.38
CA PHE A 56 2.63 -2.98 10.98
C PHE A 56 3.92 -3.57 10.38
N MET A 57 3.90 -4.75 9.75
CA MET A 57 5.09 -5.33 9.11
C MET A 57 5.29 -4.86 7.66
N GLU A 58 4.27 -4.27 7.03
CA GLU A 58 4.29 -3.78 5.64
C GLU A 58 5.29 -2.64 5.34
N PRO A 59 5.69 -1.76 6.30
CA PRO A 59 6.66 -0.70 6.03
C PRO A 59 8.05 -1.20 5.62
N LEU A 60 8.34 -2.48 5.81
CA LEU A 60 9.62 -3.10 5.49
C LEU A 60 9.39 -4.36 4.64
N SER A 61 10.16 -4.51 3.56
CA SER A 61 10.08 -5.68 2.67
C SER A 61 10.41 -6.98 3.40
N THR A 62 9.77 -8.08 3.00
CA THR A 62 10.03 -9.44 3.50
C THR A 62 11.50 -9.85 3.36
N GLU A 63 12.17 -9.37 2.32
CA GLU A 63 13.61 -9.58 2.10
C GLU A 63 14.45 -9.02 3.25
N ILE A 64 14.12 -7.81 3.73
CA ILE A 64 14.87 -7.15 4.80
C ILE A 64 14.60 -7.85 6.13
N TRP A 65 13.36 -8.31 6.36
CA TRP A 65 13.03 -9.13 7.53
C TRP A 65 13.83 -10.44 7.59
N MET A 66 14.03 -11.09 6.45
CA MET A 66 14.91 -12.26 6.36
C MET A 66 16.36 -11.87 6.65
N CYS A 67 16.87 -10.78 6.07
CA CYS A 67 18.22 -10.27 6.34
C CYS A 67 18.46 -9.94 7.81
N ILE A 68 17.51 -9.28 8.49
CA ILE A 68 17.59 -8.99 9.93
C ILE A 68 17.65 -10.28 10.73
N SER A 69 16.84 -11.27 10.37
CA SER A 69 16.80 -12.58 11.05
C SER A 69 18.13 -13.32 10.91
N PHE A 70 18.72 -13.36 9.72
CA PHE A 70 20.04 -13.96 9.50
C PHE A 70 21.16 -13.19 10.18
N ALA A 71 21.15 -11.86 10.14
CA ALA A 71 22.13 -11.02 10.81
C ALA A 71 22.09 -11.21 12.33
N TYR A 72 20.89 -11.30 12.91
CA TYR A 72 20.67 -11.57 14.32
C TYR A 72 21.25 -12.92 14.77
N LEU A 73 21.00 -13.99 14.00
CA LEU A 73 21.60 -15.29 14.25
C LEU A 73 23.13 -15.25 14.10
N GLY A 74 23.62 -14.56 13.06
CA GLY A 74 25.06 -14.38 12.81
C GLY A 74 25.77 -13.69 13.97
N VAL A 75 25.23 -12.58 14.47
CA VAL A 75 25.80 -11.86 15.63
C VAL A 75 25.75 -12.71 16.90
N SER A 76 24.67 -13.44 17.12
CA SER A 76 24.56 -14.36 18.27
C SER A 76 25.65 -15.44 18.24
N VAL A 77 25.92 -16.03 17.08
CA VAL A 77 27.00 -17.02 16.89
C VAL A 77 28.38 -16.38 17.05
N VAL A 78 28.62 -15.21 16.46
CA VAL A 78 29.91 -14.50 16.58
C VAL A 78 30.19 -14.13 18.04
N LEU A 79 29.20 -13.61 18.78
CA LEU A 79 29.36 -13.29 20.20
C LEU A 79 29.63 -14.54 21.05
N PHE A 80 28.97 -15.66 20.73
CA PHE A 80 29.25 -16.94 21.38
C PHE A 80 30.67 -17.46 21.10
N LEU A 81 31.16 -17.32 19.86
CA LEU A 81 32.54 -17.70 19.52
C LEU A 81 33.55 -16.79 20.23
N VAL A 82 33.29 -15.47 20.27
CA VAL A 82 34.15 -14.51 20.97
C VAL A 82 34.21 -14.79 22.47
N SER A 83 33.09 -15.16 23.10
CA SER A 83 33.08 -15.50 24.53
C SER A 83 33.80 -16.81 24.85
N ARG A 84 33.85 -17.75 23.91
CA ARG A 84 34.59 -19.03 24.05
C ARG A 84 36.08 -18.90 23.76
N LEU A 85 36.47 -18.06 22.81
CA LEU A 85 37.85 -17.92 22.35
C LEU A 85 38.64 -16.84 23.08
N SER A 86 37.99 -15.90 23.77
CA SER A 86 38.66 -14.80 24.48
C SER A 86 38.98 -15.17 25.93
N PRO A 87 40.26 -15.38 26.31
CA PRO A 87 40.65 -15.75 27.68
C PRO A 87 40.32 -14.68 28.73
N SER A 88 40.09 -13.43 28.31
CA SER A 88 39.73 -12.31 29.18
C SER A 88 38.33 -12.38 29.78
N GLU A 89 37.47 -13.28 29.28
CA GLU A 89 36.11 -13.51 29.80
C GLU A 89 36.10 -14.63 30.87
N TRP A 90 37.19 -15.41 30.99
CA TRP A 90 37.28 -16.55 31.91
C TRP A 90 37.67 -16.18 33.34
N GLY A 91 38.16 -14.96 33.57
CA GLY A 91 38.71 -14.51 34.83
C GLY A 91 37.96 -13.33 35.44
N ALA A 92 36.75 -13.56 35.97
CA ALA A 92 36.23 -12.74 37.06
C ALA A 92 35.07 -13.49 37.76
N PRO A 93 35.31 -14.14 38.92
CA PRO A 93 34.21 -14.55 39.77
C PRO A 93 33.36 -13.32 40.10
N LEU A 94 32.03 -13.48 40.08
CA LEU A 94 31.11 -12.54 40.73
C LEU A 94 31.72 -12.18 42.08
N ASN A 95 32.09 -10.91 42.22
CA ASN A 95 32.38 -10.34 43.52
C ASN A 95 31.05 -10.45 44.28
N LYS A 96 30.84 -11.56 44.98
CA LYS A 96 29.83 -11.66 46.04
C LYS A 96 30.06 -10.42 46.87
N SER A 97 29.08 -9.53 46.87
CA SER A 97 29.06 -8.35 47.72
C SER A 97 29.44 -8.76 49.14
N LYS A 98 30.70 -8.57 49.54
CA LYS A 98 31.07 -8.42 50.95
C LYS A 98 30.42 -7.10 51.35
N THR A 99 29.22 -7.19 51.90
CA THR A 99 28.68 -6.14 52.77
C THR A 99 29.75 -5.81 53.80
N PRO A 100 30.22 -4.55 53.91
CA PRO A 100 31.14 -4.16 54.96
C PRO A 100 30.33 -4.00 56.24
N THR A 101 30.24 -5.05 57.04
CA THR A 101 29.80 -4.92 58.43
C THR A 101 30.57 -5.92 59.27
N ASP A 102 31.20 -5.35 60.30
CA ASP A 102 31.86 -5.97 61.45
C ASP A 102 33.33 -6.42 61.31
N PRO A 103 34.29 -5.63 61.84
CA PRO A 103 35.65 -6.05 62.09
C PRO A 103 35.70 -6.69 63.48
N ASN A 104 35.33 -7.96 63.61
CA ASN A 104 35.68 -8.83 64.75
C ASN A 104 35.06 -10.21 64.54
N LEU A 105 35.84 -11.17 64.05
CA LEU A 105 35.74 -12.59 64.36
C LEU A 105 36.91 -13.31 63.67
N GLU A 106 37.92 -13.63 64.49
CA GLU A 106 39.01 -14.56 64.16
C GLU A 106 38.54 -16.01 64.35
N GLY A 107 39.14 -16.93 63.57
CA GLY A 107 38.96 -18.39 63.62
C GLY A 107 38.30 -18.92 62.34
N ASP A 108 38.78 -19.93 61.63
CA ASP A 108 39.83 -20.93 61.85
C ASP A 108 40.08 -21.60 60.48
N GLU A 109 41.25 -22.19 60.28
CA GLU A 109 41.65 -22.87 59.05
C GLU A 109 40.80 -24.13 58.80
N GLY A 110 40.46 -24.40 57.54
CA GLY A 110 39.75 -25.62 57.15
C GLY A 110 39.98 -25.93 55.67
N ASP A 111 40.93 -26.83 55.43
CA ASP A 111 41.22 -27.47 54.15
C ASP A 111 39.98 -28.00 53.43
N GLY A 112 39.90 -27.71 52.14
CA GLY A 112 38.83 -28.19 51.26
C GLY A 112 39.10 -27.77 49.81
N ALA A 113 40.14 -28.36 49.20
CA ALA A 113 40.15 -28.52 47.75
C ALA A 113 38.93 -29.39 47.34
N VAL A 114 38.49 -29.27 46.07
CA VAL A 114 37.32 -29.92 45.41
C VAL A 114 36.07 -29.00 45.41
N ASP A 115 35.56 -28.42 44.33
CA ASP A 115 35.67 -28.68 42.90
C ASP A 115 35.78 -27.38 42.09
N THR A 116 36.87 -27.29 41.32
CA THR A 116 37.08 -26.27 40.28
C THR A 116 36.50 -26.81 38.98
N SER A 117 35.19 -26.73 38.78
CA SER A 117 34.60 -27.06 37.47
C SER A 117 33.20 -26.48 37.34
N HIS A 118 33.12 -25.19 37.01
CA HIS A 118 32.12 -24.58 36.14
C HIS A 118 32.42 -23.08 36.17
N THR A 119 33.49 -22.68 35.45
CA THR A 119 33.65 -21.30 34.99
C THR A 119 32.51 -21.03 34.02
N ASP A 120 31.34 -20.69 34.55
CA ASP A 120 30.19 -20.29 33.76
C ASP A 120 30.55 -18.98 33.07
N SER A 121 30.99 -19.12 31.81
CA SER A 121 31.15 -18.00 30.89
C SER A 121 29.87 -17.18 30.95
N ILE A 122 30.00 -15.90 31.30
CA ILE A 122 28.90 -14.94 31.44
C ILE A 122 27.99 -14.94 30.18
N PHE A 123 28.53 -15.37 29.03
CA PHE A 123 27.82 -15.60 27.78
C PHE A 123 27.64 -17.10 27.45
N SER A 124 26.59 -17.72 28.00
CA SER A 124 25.98 -18.92 27.42
C SER A 124 25.27 -18.57 26.08
N ILE A 125 25.01 -19.56 25.21
CA ILE A 125 24.31 -19.35 23.91
C ILE A 125 23.01 -18.56 24.09
N PHE A 126 22.27 -18.89 25.15
CA PHE A 126 21.02 -18.21 25.50
C PHE A 126 21.24 -16.75 25.94
N ASN A 127 22.32 -16.46 26.66
CA ASN A 127 22.67 -15.09 27.08
C ASN A 127 23.14 -14.25 25.89
N SER A 128 23.84 -14.84 24.92
CA SER A 128 24.23 -14.16 23.67
C SER A 128 23.02 -13.83 22.80
N PHE A 129 22.07 -14.76 22.68
CA PHE A 129 20.80 -14.53 22.00
C PHE A 129 19.99 -13.43 22.70
N TRP A 130 19.86 -13.52 24.03
CA TRP A 130 19.17 -12.50 24.83
C TRP A 130 19.82 -11.13 24.68
N PHE A 131 21.15 -11.04 24.73
CA PHE A 131 21.88 -9.79 24.49
C PHE A 131 21.61 -9.21 23.10
N ALA A 132 21.66 -10.05 22.05
CA ALA A 132 21.35 -9.62 20.69
C ALA A 132 19.90 -9.10 20.57
N LEU A 133 18.95 -9.71 21.30
CA LEU A 133 17.55 -9.30 21.32
C LEU A 133 17.35 -7.99 22.10
N SER A 134 17.92 -7.86 23.30
CA SER A 134 17.81 -6.64 24.12
C SER A 134 18.44 -5.42 23.45
N THR A 135 19.54 -5.61 22.73
CA THR A 135 20.18 -4.55 21.93
C THR A 135 19.40 -4.21 20.67
N PHE A 136 18.69 -5.19 20.07
CA PHE A 136 17.76 -4.95 18.96
C PHE A 136 16.54 -4.14 19.38
N VAL A 137 15.95 -4.47 20.53
CA VAL A 137 14.79 -3.76 21.12
C VAL A 137 15.19 -2.42 21.76
N GLN A 138 16.49 -2.05 21.74
CA GLN A 138 17.04 -0.83 22.34
C GLN A 138 16.76 -0.69 23.85
N GLN A 139 16.46 -1.79 24.54
CA GLN A 139 16.07 -1.77 25.95
C GLN A 139 17.29 -1.72 26.90
N GLY A 140 18.48 -2.02 26.37
CA GLY A 140 19.69 -2.24 27.16
C GLY A 140 19.67 -3.63 27.80
N GLY A 141 20.85 -4.22 28.01
CA GLY A 141 20.99 -5.53 28.66
C GLY A 141 21.92 -5.43 29.85
N ASP A 142 21.63 -6.18 30.91
CA ASP A 142 22.46 -6.24 32.13
C ASP A 142 23.83 -6.91 31.89
N ILE A 143 23.96 -7.62 30.77
CA ILE A 143 25.13 -8.41 30.40
C ILE A 143 25.85 -7.70 29.27
N VAL A 144 27.03 -7.14 29.53
CA VAL A 144 27.84 -6.42 28.53
C VAL A 144 29.15 -7.17 28.24
N PRO A 145 29.59 -7.26 26.97
CA PRO A 145 30.86 -7.90 26.63
C PRO A 145 32.02 -7.13 27.26
N ARG A 146 32.90 -7.86 27.97
CA ARG A 146 34.08 -7.27 28.61
C ARG A 146 35.26 -7.22 27.65
N SER A 147 35.39 -8.20 26.77
CA SER A 147 36.43 -8.27 25.74
C SER A 147 36.35 -7.10 24.73
N LEU A 148 37.51 -6.58 24.30
CA LEU A 148 37.60 -5.51 23.29
C LEU A 148 36.95 -5.94 21.96
N SER A 149 37.15 -7.19 21.54
CA SER A 149 36.54 -7.79 20.36
C SER A 149 35.01 -7.88 20.48
N GLY A 150 34.49 -8.32 21.63
CA GLY A 150 33.05 -8.37 21.89
C GLY A 150 32.39 -6.98 21.92
N ARG A 151 33.10 -5.96 22.41
CA ARG A 151 32.64 -4.57 22.36
C ARG A 151 32.58 -4.01 20.94
N ILE A 152 33.55 -4.34 20.08
CA ILE A 152 33.52 -3.92 18.67
C ILE A 152 32.35 -4.57 17.95
N VAL A 153 32.13 -5.89 18.15
CA VAL A 153 30.99 -6.61 17.56
C VAL A 153 29.66 -6.05 18.08
N GLY A 154 29.54 -5.85 19.40
CA GLY A 154 28.35 -5.27 20.01
C GLY A 154 28.09 -3.83 19.56
N GLY A 155 29.13 -3.01 19.39
CA GLY A 155 29.02 -1.65 18.88
C GLY A 155 28.59 -1.59 17.41
N ALA A 156 29.13 -2.47 16.57
CA ALA A 156 28.71 -2.60 15.17
C ALA A 156 27.25 -3.08 15.06
N TRP A 157 26.87 -4.07 15.87
CA TRP A 157 25.48 -4.53 15.95
C TRP A 157 24.55 -3.41 16.42
N TRP A 158 24.92 -2.69 17.48
CA TRP A 158 24.14 -1.57 18.01
C TRP A 158 23.94 -0.46 16.98
N PHE A 159 24.98 -0.10 16.22
CA PHE A 159 24.87 0.88 15.14
C PHE A 159 23.93 0.39 14.02
N PHE A 160 24.03 -0.90 13.65
CA PHE A 160 23.14 -1.52 12.68
C PHE A 160 21.67 -1.49 13.15
N THR A 161 21.38 -1.90 14.39
CA THR A 161 20.01 -1.93 14.92
C THR A 161 19.41 -0.52 15.02
N LEU A 162 20.22 0.48 15.40
CA LEU A 162 19.81 1.89 15.42
C LEU A 162 19.33 2.34 14.04
N ILE A 163 20.11 2.07 12.98
CA ILE A 163 19.73 2.41 11.60
C ILE A 163 18.41 1.74 11.20
N ILE A 164 18.26 0.46 11.52
CA ILE A 164 17.07 -0.32 11.16
C ILE A 164 15.82 0.23 11.86
N VAL A 165 15.87 0.44 13.17
CA VAL A 165 14.69 0.93 13.90
C VAL A 165 14.35 2.37 13.51
N SER A 166 15.36 3.22 13.29
CA SER A 166 15.15 4.58 12.78
C SER A 166 14.44 4.56 11.42
N SER A 167 14.92 3.73 10.48
CA SER A 167 14.32 3.58 9.15
C SER A 167 12.91 2.99 9.21
N TYR A 168 12.69 1.99 10.06
CA TYR A 168 11.37 1.40 10.27
C TYR A 168 10.38 2.44 10.81
N THR A 169 10.80 3.23 11.80
CA THR A 169 9.94 4.27 12.40
C THR A 169 9.59 5.35 11.38
N ALA A 170 10.56 5.78 10.54
CA ALA A 170 10.32 6.72 9.46
C ALA A 170 9.35 6.17 8.40
N ASN A 171 9.56 4.93 7.96
CA ASN A 171 8.70 4.30 6.96
C ASN A 171 7.30 4.00 7.51
N LEU A 172 7.18 3.61 8.78
CA LEU A 172 5.89 3.41 9.44
C LEU A 172 5.11 4.73 9.53
N ALA A 173 5.78 5.84 9.88
CA ALA A 173 5.14 7.15 9.88
C ALA A 173 4.69 7.59 8.48
N ALA A 174 5.50 7.33 7.45
CA ALA A 174 5.12 7.56 6.06
C ALA A 174 3.94 6.67 5.64
N TYR A 175 3.92 5.41 6.08
CA TYR A 175 2.85 4.47 5.78
C TYR A 175 1.52 4.89 6.41
N LEU A 176 1.54 5.30 7.68
CA LEU A 176 0.35 5.76 8.41
C LEU A 176 -0.22 7.06 7.86
N THR A 177 0.58 7.86 7.16
CA THR A 177 0.13 9.12 6.55
C THR A 177 -0.34 8.94 5.12
N VAL A 178 0.15 7.93 4.40
CA VAL A 178 -0.23 7.68 3.00
C VAL A 178 -1.36 6.64 2.94
N GLU A 179 -2.59 7.12 2.87
CA GLU A 179 -3.74 6.29 2.50
C GLU A 179 -3.67 5.95 0.98
N ARG A 180 -3.16 4.78 0.62
CA ARG A 180 -3.19 4.31 -0.78
C ARG A 180 -4.58 3.77 -1.12
N MET A 181 -5.39 4.57 -1.80
CA MET A 181 -6.61 4.07 -2.47
C MET A 181 -6.21 3.45 -3.81
N THR A 182 -6.10 2.12 -3.86
CA THR A 182 -5.87 1.40 -5.12
C THR A 182 -7.20 1.16 -5.82
N ASN A 183 -7.40 1.80 -6.97
CA ASN A 183 -8.54 1.51 -7.82
C ASN A 183 -8.21 0.34 -8.76
N PRO A 184 -9.07 -0.69 -8.86
CA PRO A 184 -8.81 -1.84 -9.73
C PRO A 184 -8.98 -1.53 -11.21
N ILE A 185 -9.68 -0.44 -11.55
CA ILE A 185 -9.92 -0.01 -12.93
C ILE A 185 -9.15 1.29 -13.13
N GLN A 186 -8.15 1.26 -14.01
CA GLN A 186 -7.33 2.43 -14.35
C GLN A 186 -7.54 2.86 -15.81
N SER A 187 -7.91 1.92 -16.69
CA SER A 187 -8.10 2.18 -18.12
C SER A 187 -9.40 1.59 -18.67
N TYR A 188 -9.78 2.00 -19.89
CA TYR A 188 -10.85 1.34 -20.63
C TYR A 188 -10.51 -0.12 -20.97
N GLU A 189 -9.22 -0.42 -21.16
CA GLU A 189 -8.76 -1.78 -21.44
C GLU A 189 -9.01 -2.72 -20.27
N ASP A 190 -8.70 -2.27 -19.05
CA ASP A 190 -8.95 -3.04 -17.84
C ASP A 190 -10.44 -3.36 -17.73
N LEU A 191 -11.28 -2.35 -17.97
CA LEU A 191 -12.74 -2.49 -17.92
C LEU A 191 -13.27 -3.47 -18.98
N ALA A 192 -12.70 -3.46 -20.19
CA ALA A 192 -13.12 -4.32 -21.30
C ALA A 192 -12.63 -5.77 -21.18
N ARG A 193 -11.47 -6.00 -20.53
CA ARG A 193 -10.90 -7.35 -20.31
C ARG A 193 -11.58 -8.10 -19.17
N GLN A 194 -12.02 -7.37 -18.14
CA GLN A 194 -12.71 -7.96 -17.00
C GLN A 194 -14.23 -8.00 -17.21
N SER A 195 -14.88 -9.01 -16.63
CA SER A 195 -16.35 -9.18 -16.70
C SER A 195 -17.05 -9.03 -15.35
N LYS A 196 -16.31 -8.67 -14.29
CA LYS A 196 -16.83 -8.56 -12.92
C LYS A 196 -17.67 -7.30 -12.74
N VAL A 197 -17.13 -6.16 -13.17
CA VAL A 197 -17.80 -4.86 -13.14
C VAL A 197 -18.53 -4.66 -14.46
N LYS A 198 -19.86 -4.57 -14.41
CA LYS A 198 -20.67 -4.22 -15.58
C LYS A 198 -20.43 -2.76 -15.95
N TYR A 199 -20.49 -2.43 -17.23
CA TYR A 199 -20.39 -1.05 -17.68
C TYR A 199 -21.47 -0.70 -18.68
N GLY A 200 -21.87 0.57 -18.67
CA GLY A 200 -22.93 1.05 -19.54
C GLY A 200 -22.78 2.52 -19.90
N ILE A 201 -23.50 2.90 -20.95
CA ILE A 201 -23.67 4.26 -21.45
C ILE A 201 -25.14 4.67 -21.40
N ILE A 202 -25.43 5.92 -21.74
CA ILE A 202 -26.80 6.35 -21.97
C ILE A 202 -27.43 5.64 -23.18
N LYS A 203 -28.70 5.25 -23.07
CA LYS A 203 -29.44 4.50 -24.11
C LYS A 203 -29.54 5.25 -25.45
N SER A 204 -29.51 6.58 -25.41
CA SER A 204 -29.60 7.46 -26.58
C SER A 204 -28.57 8.58 -26.46
N GLY A 205 -27.88 8.90 -27.55
CA GLY A 205 -26.95 10.02 -27.59
C GLY A 205 -25.78 9.80 -28.55
N SER A 206 -24.93 10.82 -28.65
CA SER A 206 -23.68 10.78 -29.43
C SER A 206 -22.74 9.67 -28.94
N THR A 207 -22.67 9.43 -27.63
CA THR A 207 -21.86 8.35 -27.04
C THR A 207 -22.24 6.97 -27.57
N ARG A 208 -23.54 6.67 -27.72
CA ARG A 208 -24.00 5.39 -28.28
C ARG A 208 -23.53 5.23 -29.73
N ASN A 209 -23.77 6.24 -30.55
CA ASN A 209 -23.35 6.23 -31.95
C ASN A 209 -21.83 6.13 -32.09
N PHE A 210 -21.07 6.71 -31.15
CA PHE A 210 -19.61 6.60 -31.11
C PHE A 210 -19.17 5.14 -30.92
N PHE A 211 -19.72 4.42 -29.94
CA PHE A 211 -19.36 3.01 -29.71
C PHE A 211 -19.82 2.09 -30.85
N GLU A 212 -20.98 2.37 -31.45
CA GLU A 212 -21.53 1.60 -32.58
C GLU A 212 -20.68 1.77 -33.86
N LYS A 213 -20.21 2.99 -34.15
CA LYS A 213 -19.41 3.31 -35.34
C LYS A 213 -17.90 3.23 -35.12
N SER A 214 -17.44 2.93 -33.91
CA SER A 214 -16.01 2.94 -33.59
C SER A 214 -15.23 1.89 -34.39
N SER A 215 -14.06 2.27 -34.92
CA SER A 215 -13.12 1.35 -35.59
C SER A 215 -12.13 0.70 -34.62
N ILE A 216 -12.10 1.12 -33.36
CA ILE A 216 -11.15 0.64 -32.35
C ILE A 216 -11.68 -0.67 -31.75
N LYS A 217 -10.85 -1.73 -31.80
CA LYS A 217 -11.22 -3.09 -31.36
C LYS A 217 -11.77 -3.14 -29.93
N ILE A 218 -11.15 -2.41 -29.00
CA ILE A 218 -11.57 -2.34 -27.59
C ILE A 218 -13.00 -1.79 -27.48
N PHE A 219 -13.29 -0.67 -28.13
CA PHE A 219 -14.62 -0.06 -28.10
C PHE A 219 -15.67 -0.90 -28.83
N GLN A 220 -15.31 -1.62 -29.89
CA GLN A 220 -16.20 -2.61 -30.53
C GLN A 220 -16.54 -3.78 -29.60
N GLN A 221 -15.55 -4.28 -28.84
CA GLN A 221 -15.79 -5.33 -27.85
C GLN A 221 -16.70 -4.83 -26.72
N MET A 222 -16.45 -3.61 -26.23
CA MET A 222 -17.31 -2.97 -25.23
C MET A 222 -18.74 -2.77 -25.77
N TRP A 223 -18.88 -2.36 -27.03
CA TRP A 223 -20.19 -2.22 -27.67
C TRP A 223 -20.94 -3.54 -27.72
N LYS A 224 -20.31 -4.63 -28.17
CA LYS A 224 -20.92 -5.96 -28.19
C LYS A 224 -21.38 -6.42 -26.80
N PHE A 225 -20.60 -6.13 -25.76
CA PHE A 225 -20.98 -6.42 -24.38
C PHE A 225 -22.20 -5.60 -23.94
N MET A 226 -22.24 -4.30 -24.25
CA MET A 226 -23.37 -3.42 -23.92
C MET A 226 -24.64 -3.73 -24.72
N GLU A 227 -24.49 -4.19 -25.96
CA GLU A 227 -25.59 -4.64 -26.82
C GLU A 227 -26.20 -5.95 -26.31
N ALA A 228 -25.35 -6.89 -25.86
CA ALA A 228 -25.80 -8.13 -25.23
C ALA A 228 -26.48 -7.91 -23.86
N ASN A 229 -26.14 -6.82 -23.15
CA ASN A 229 -26.68 -6.48 -21.83
C ASN A 229 -27.42 -5.14 -21.87
N PRO A 230 -28.64 -5.09 -22.46
CA PRO A 230 -29.41 -3.85 -22.54
C PRO A 230 -29.81 -3.31 -21.17
N GLU A 231 -29.80 -4.14 -20.12
CA GLU A 231 -30.01 -3.70 -18.75
C GLU A 231 -28.86 -2.86 -18.22
N ALA A 232 -27.65 -2.91 -18.80
CA ALA A 232 -26.52 -2.07 -18.41
C ALA A 232 -26.70 -0.62 -18.88
N LEU A 233 -27.49 -0.37 -19.93
CA LEU A 233 -27.69 0.97 -20.49
C LEU A 233 -28.64 1.81 -19.62
N ALA A 234 -28.24 3.05 -19.32
CA ALA A 234 -29.03 3.97 -18.49
C ALA A 234 -29.98 4.83 -19.35
N PRO A 235 -31.23 5.06 -18.93
CA PRO A 235 -32.16 5.91 -19.68
C PRO A 235 -31.77 7.40 -19.64
N THR A 236 -31.22 7.87 -18.52
CA THR A 236 -30.76 9.26 -18.33
C THR A 236 -29.41 9.25 -17.63
N VAL A 237 -28.67 10.36 -17.75
CA VAL A 237 -27.38 10.52 -17.05
C VAL A 237 -27.57 10.38 -15.53
N LYS A 238 -28.61 11.00 -14.97
CA LYS A 238 -28.90 10.95 -13.53
C LYS A 238 -29.15 9.51 -13.07
N ALA A 239 -29.95 8.74 -13.81
CA ALA A 239 -30.20 7.33 -13.50
C ALA A 239 -28.91 6.48 -13.58
N GLY A 240 -28.03 6.79 -14.54
CA GLY A 240 -26.71 6.14 -14.64
C GLY A 240 -25.82 6.42 -13.42
N VAL A 241 -25.78 7.66 -12.96
CA VAL A 241 -25.01 8.08 -11.77
C VAL A 241 -25.57 7.45 -10.50
N GLU A 242 -26.90 7.51 -10.29
CA GLU A 242 -27.55 6.87 -9.14
C GLU A 242 -27.30 5.36 -9.11
N ARG A 243 -27.26 4.72 -10.28
CA ARG A 243 -26.90 3.31 -10.38
C ARG A 243 -25.47 3.04 -9.95
N VAL A 244 -24.48 3.85 -10.36
CA VAL A 244 -23.08 3.68 -9.89
C VAL A 244 -23.02 3.75 -8.37
N ILE A 245 -23.74 4.70 -7.77
CA ILE A 245 -23.77 4.88 -6.31
C ILE A 245 -24.42 3.69 -5.61
N ASN A 246 -25.50 3.12 -6.18
CA ASN A 246 -26.28 2.05 -5.57
C ASN A 246 -25.76 0.63 -5.88
N SER A 247 -24.92 0.45 -6.90
CA SER A 247 -24.48 -0.87 -7.37
C SER A 247 -23.32 -1.47 -6.57
N ASN A 248 -22.98 -0.91 -5.40
CA ASN A 248 -21.94 -1.41 -4.50
C ASN A 248 -20.65 -1.84 -5.24
N LYS A 249 -20.14 -0.98 -6.12
CA LYS A 249 -18.92 -1.18 -6.94
C LYS A 249 -19.02 -2.22 -8.07
N ASP A 250 -20.19 -2.75 -8.40
CA ASP A 250 -20.35 -3.72 -9.50
C ASP A 250 -20.70 -3.07 -10.86
N TYR A 251 -20.85 -1.74 -10.91
CA TYR A 251 -21.22 -1.01 -12.11
C TYR A 251 -20.38 0.25 -12.34
N ALA A 252 -19.93 0.42 -13.58
CA ALA A 252 -19.24 1.61 -14.07
C ALA A 252 -20.09 2.31 -15.14
N PHE A 253 -20.09 3.65 -15.13
CA PHE A 253 -20.88 4.44 -16.08
C PHE A 253 -19.98 5.30 -16.94
N ILE A 254 -20.12 5.19 -18.26
CA ILE A 254 -19.32 5.97 -19.21
C ILE A 254 -20.14 7.20 -19.62
N LEU A 255 -19.59 8.38 -19.35
CA LEU A 255 -20.22 9.68 -19.63
C LEU A 255 -19.17 10.75 -19.96
N GLU A 256 -19.64 11.90 -20.41
CA GLU A 256 -18.79 13.06 -20.71
C GLU A 256 -17.98 13.51 -19.48
N SER A 257 -16.72 13.89 -19.69
CA SER A 257 -15.78 14.23 -18.62
C SER A 257 -16.24 15.41 -17.76
N THR A 258 -16.86 16.40 -18.39
CA THR A 258 -17.44 17.58 -17.74
C THR A 258 -18.56 17.19 -16.77
N MET A 259 -19.43 16.30 -17.20
CA MET A 259 -20.53 15.80 -16.39
C MET A 259 -20.05 14.89 -15.25
N ASN A 260 -19.01 14.08 -15.51
CA ASN A 260 -18.38 13.26 -14.49
C ASN A 260 -17.75 14.13 -13.37
N GLU A 261 -16.99 15.16 -13.75
CA GLU A 261 -16.41 16.12 -12.80
C GLU A 261 -17.50 16.85 -12.00
N TYR A 262 -18.58 17.25 -12.66
CA TYR A 262 -19.73 17.89 -12.01
C TYR A 262 -20.37 17.02 -10.92
N PHE A 263 -20.62 15.73 -11.21
CA PHE A 263 -21.22 14.82 -10.23
C PHE A 263 -20.25 14.41 -9.13
N ASN A 264 -18.95 14.27 -9.41
CA ASN A 264 -17.94 13.94 -8.41
C ASN A 264 -17.80 15.03 -7.33
N GLN A 265 -18.08 16.28 -7.66
CA GLN A 265 -18.04 17.39 -6.70
C GLN A 265 -19.30 17.48 -5.82
N ARG A 266 -20.31 16.64 -6.04
CA ARG A 266 -21.56 16.63 -5.28
C ARG A 266 -21.54 15.61 -4.15
N ARG A 267 -22.20 15.95 -3.04
CA ARG A 267 -22.42 15.02 -1.92
C ARG A 267 -23.23 13.81 -2.40
N PRO A 268 -22.90 12.58 -1.97
CA PRO A 268 -21.97 12.20 -0.90
C PRO A 268 -20.48 12.02 -1.29
N CYS A 269 -20.02 12.52 -2.45
CA CYS A 269 -18.62 12.41 -2.91
C CYS A 269 -18.11 10.95 -2.97
N THR A 270 -18.99 10.03 -3.37
CA THR A 270 -18.72 8.59 -3.42
C THR A 270 -18.27 8.09 -4.79
N THR A 271 -18.18 8.97 -5.79
CA THR A 271 -17.79 8.62 -7.15
C THR A 271 -16.41 9.19 -7.48
N ILE A 272 -15.72 8.53 -8.40
CA ILE A 272 -14.43 8.95 -8.93
C ILE A 272 -14.43 8.88 -10.45
N LYS A 273 -13.69 9.81 -11.07
CA LYS A 273 -13.36 9.77 -12.49
C LYS A 273 -12.13 8.89 -12.66
N VAL A 274 -12.27 7.78 -13.38
CA VAL A 274 -11.13 6.99 -13.84
C VAL A 274 -10.55 7.72 -15.06
N ARG A 275 -9.26 8.06 -14.98
CA ARG A 275 -8.54 8.74 -16.05
C ARG A 275 -7.75 7.69 -16.83
N ASP A 276 -7.94 7.66 -18.15
CA ASP A 276 -7.08 6.86 -19.03
C ASP A 276 -5.64 7.39 -18.90
N SER A 277 -4.71 6.49 -18.61
CA SER A 277 -3.28 6.79 -18.41
C SER A 277 -2.59 7.08 -19.72
#